data_AF-A0A8H6YS32-F1
#
_entry.id   AF-A0A8H6YS32-F1
#
_cell.length_a   1.000
_cell.length_b   1.000
_cell.length_c   1.000
_cell.angle_alpha   90.00
_cell.angle_beta   90.00
_cell.angle_gamma   90.00
#
_symmetry.space_group_name_H-M   'P 1'
#
loop_
_entity.id
_entity.type
_entity.pdbx_description
1 polymer ?
#
loop_
_entity_poly.entity_id
_entity_poly.type
_entity_poly.pdbx_seq_one_letter_code
_entity_poly.pdbx_strand_id
1 'polypeptide(L)'
;MFGTGVSGRLRGLPLLRELFASETEAEVIGWKDGARLFPKAVRLLDIPTYRPSVLAGLVLSLGSKTESTQRPVGLSLVEYSKNLPLVGGAHAQEAEMGYNLVALARDLLAHARANFTANAVVVPVLQTFNVLLEADALRRLPEDPKGEKSLQELLSIVTRNVSRLKSIQRIHESMKM
;
A
#
# COMPACT_ATOMS: atom_id res chain seq x y z
N MET A 1 -30.21 17.27 32.66
CA MET A 1 -29.70 17.54 31.30
C MET A 1 -28.75 16.40 30.95
N PHE A 2 -29.27 15.35 30.33
CA PHE A 2 -28.47 14.20 29.90
C PHE A 2 -28.07 14.37 28.43
N GLY A 3 -26.80 14.09 28.14
CA GLY A 3 -26.15 14.32 26.87
C GLY A 3 -26.82 13.59 25.71
N THR A 4 -27.07 14.33 24.63
CA THR A 4 -27.47 13.76 23.35
C THR A 4 -26.26 13.09 22.72
N GLY A 5 -26.36 11.78 22.55
CA GLY A 5 -25.33 10.92 22.01
C GLY A 5 -24.84 11.36 20.63
N VAL A 6 -23.52 11.40 20.48
CA VAL A 6 -22.85 11.43 19.19
C VAL A 6 -23.18 10.11 18.50
N SER A 7 -24.17 10.13 17.60
CA SER A 7 -24.42 9.02 16.69
C SER A 7 -23.28 8.99 15.67
N GLY A 8 -22.17 8.35 16.07
CA GLY A 8 -21.00 8.14 15.24
C GLY A 8 -21.33 7.22 14.09
N ARG A 9 -21.86 7.76 12.98
CA ARG A 9 -21.94 7.02 11.72
C ARG A 9 -20.50 6.65 11.35
N LEU A 10 -20.18 5.36 11.39
CA LEU A 10 -18.89 4.82 10.96
C LEU A 10 -18.61 5.33 9.53
N ARG A 11 -17.56 6.15 9.35
CA ARG A 11 -17.19 6.67 8.04
C ARG A 11 -16.80 5.48 7.14
N GLY A 12 -17.38 5.38 5.95
CA GLY A 12 -17.17 4.25 5.05
C GLY A 12 -18.05 3.01 5.34
N LEU A 13 -19.03 3.10 6.25
CA LEU A 13 -19.98 2.01 6.53
C LEU A 13 -20.67 1.42 5.29
N PRO A 14 -21.06 2.20 4.25
CA PRO A 14 -21.62 1.62 3.03
C PRO A 14 -20.65 0.68 2.32
N LEU A 15 -19.39 1.10 2.14
CA LEU A 15 -18.35 0.28 1.51
C LEU A 15 -18.00 -0.94 2.37
N LEU A 16 -17.93 -0.78 3.69
CA LEU A 16 -17.71 -1.92 4.60
C LEU A 16 -18.85 -2.94 4.50
N ARG A 17 -20.10 -2.49 4.39
CA ARG A 17 -21.24 -3.39 4.17
C ARG A 17 -21.18 -4.05 2.80
N GLU A 18 -20.85 -3.32 1.75
CA GLU A 18 -20.67 -3.89 0.41
C GLU A 18 -19.61 -5.00 0.42
N LEU A 19 -18.46 -4.77 1.07
CA LEU A 19 -17.34 -5.71 1.08
C LEU A 19 -17.58 -6.94 1.97
N PHE A 20 -18.32 -6.78 3.07
CA PHE A 20 -18.37 -7.78 4.14
C PHE A 20 -19.77 -8.22 4.60
N ALA A 21 -20.87 -7.61 4.12
CA ALA A 21 -22.23 -7.97 4.59
C ALA A 21 -22.94 -9.04 3.75
N SER A 22 -22.40 -9.42 2.59
CA SER A 22 -23.07 -10.34 1.64
C SER A 22 -22.74 -11.82 1.83
N GLU A 23 -22.01 -12.20 2.88
CA GLU A 23 -21.75 -13.61 3.19
C GLU A 23 -22.71 -14.03 4.31
N THR A 24 -23.72 -14.81 3.93
CA THR A 24 -24.71 -15.42 4.81
C THR A 24 -24.07 -15.91 6.10
N GLU A 25 -24.70 -15.61 7.24
CA GLU A 25 -24.24 -15.91 8.59
C GLU A 25 -23.40 -17.19 8.68
N ALA A 26 -22.13 -17.04 9.09
CA ALA A 26 -21.21 -18.10 9.51
C ALA A 26 -20.44 -18.93 8.45
N GLU A 27 -20.44 -18.59 7.16
CA GLU A 27 -19.23 -18.88 6.38
C GLU A 27 -18.17 -17.86 6.80
N VAL A 28 -17.25 -18.32 7.65
CA VAL A 28 -16.09 -17.58 8.16
C VAL A 28 -15.60 -16.62 7.10
N ILE A 29 -15.91 -15.32 7.24
CA ILE A 29 -15.31 -14.23 6.44
C ILE A 29 -13.87 -14.67 6.25
N GLY A 30 -13.45 -14.88 5.01
CA GLY A 30 -12.24 -15.62 4.66
C GLY A 30 -10.94 -14.97 5.13
N TRP A 31 -10.88 -14.40 6.34
CA TRP A 31 -9.72 -13.84 7.03
C TRP A 31 -8.52 -14.78 7.02
N LYS A 32 -8.77 -16.11 7.03
CA LYS A 32 -7.72 -17.13 6.93
C LYS A 32 -7.25 -17.36 5.49
N ASP A 33 -8.06 -17.00 4.50
CA ASP A 33 -7.76 -17.14 3.08
C ASP A 33 -7.36 -15.78 2.49
N GLY A 34 -6.05 -15.56 2.37
CA GLY A 34 -5.51 -14.33 1.80
C GLY A 34 -6.09 -13.99 0.42
N ALA A 35 -6.39 -14.98 -0.42
CA ALA A 35 -6.93 -14.74 -1.75
C ALA A 35 -8.35 -14.14 -1.72
N ARG A 36 -9.14 -14.41 -0.68
CA ARG A 36 -10.46 -13.81 -0.48
C ARG A 36 -10.40 -12.50 0.30
N LEU A 37 -9.44 -12.38 1.22
CA LEU A 37 -9.29 -11.21 2.09
C LEU A 37 -8.68 -10.00 1.36
N PHE A 38 -7.53 -10.18 0.72
CA PHE A 38 -6.74 -9.04 0.23
C PHE A 38 -7.41 -8.21 -0.86
N PRO A 39 -8.20 -8.77 -1.80
CA PRO A 39 -8.97 -7.96 -2.75
C PRO A 39 -9.96 -7.01 -2.07
N LYS A 40 -10.53 -7.42 -0.92
CA LYS A 40 -11.40 -6.56 -0.10
C LYS A 40 -10.58 -5.57 0.73
N ALA A 41 -9.46 -6.00 1.31
CA ALA A 41 -8.62 -5.17 2.15
C ALA A 41 -8.01 -3.98 1.40
N VAL A 42 -7.55 -4.16 0.15
CA VAL A 42 -6.99 -3.07 -0.65
C VAL A 42 -8.03 -1.98 -0.96
N ARG A 43 -9.31 -2.34 -1.14
CA ARG A 43 -10.41 -1.37 -1.34
C ARG A 43 -10.67 -0.49 -0.12
N LEU A 44 -10.21 -0.87 1.08
CA LEU A 44 -10.31 0.00 2.25
C LEU A 44 -9.41 1.24 2.15
N LEU A 45 -8.43 1.24 1.23
CA LEU A 45 -7.66 2.43 0.88
C LEU A 45 -8.54 3.53 0.25
N ASP A 46 -9.74 3.23 -0.24
CA ASP A 46 -10.66 4.25 -0.73
C ASP A 46 -11.17 5.14 0.42
N ILE A 47 -11.15 4.66 1.66
CA ILE A 47 -11.63 5.39 2.85
C ILE A 47 -10.46 6.16 3.49
N PRO A 48 -10.43 7.51 3.42
CA PRO A 48 -9.30 8.32 3.89
C PRO A 48 -8.87 8.03 5.33
N THR A 49 -9.84 7.83 6.22
CA THR A 49 -9.62 7.56 7.65
C THR A 49 -8.82 6.27 7.89
N TYR A 50 -8.95 5.27 7.03
CA TYR A 50 -8.32 3.95 7.24
C TYR A 50 -7.03 3.77 6.44
N ARG A 51 -6.76 4.63 5.44
CA ARG A 51 -5.59 4.55 4.56
C ARG A 51 -4.27 4.28 5.28
N PRO A 52 -3.86 5.06 6.32
CA PRO A 52 -2.54 4.88 6.91
C PRO A 52 -2.37 3.50 7.56
N SER A 53 -3.38 3.05 8.30
CA SER A 53 -3.35 1.76 8.99
C SER A 53 -3.47 0.59 8.02
N VAL A 54 -4.34 0.69 7.01
CA VAL A 54 -4.52 -0.34 5.99
C VAL A 54 -3.25 -0.48 5.15
N LEU A 55 -2.67 0.64 4.69
CA LEU A 55 -1.44 0.62 3.90
C LEU A 55 -0.29 -0.01 4.67
N ALA A 56 -0.09 0.36 5.94
CA ALA A 56 0.92 -0.26 6.79
C ALA A 56 0.70 -1.78 6.95
N GLY A 57 -0.55 -2.22 7.14
CA GLY A 57 -0.89 -3.64 7.24
C GLY A 57 -0.65 -4.42 5.95
N LEU A 58 -0.97 -3.83 4.78
CA LEU A 58 -0.71 -4.41 3.47
C LEU A 58 0.80 -4.53 3.20
N VAL A 59 1.56 -3.47 3.47
CA VAL A 59 3.02 -3.45 3.33
C VAL A 59 3.65 -4.51 4.23
N LEU A 60 3.22 -4.62 5.49
CA LEU A 60 3.73 -5.63 6.41
C LEU A 60 3.39 -7.06 5.94
N SER A 61 2.17 -7.25 5.42
CA SER A 61 1.71 -8.55 4.90
C SER A 61 2.51 -8.97 3.66
N LEU A 62 2.83 -8.02 2.78
CA LEU A 62 3.68 -8.26 1.60
C LEU A 62 5.14 -8.54 1.99
N GLY A 63 5.64 -7.87 3.03
CA GLY A 63 6.99 -8.11 3.56
C GLY A 63 7.13 -9.35 4.45
N SER A 64 6.03 -10.02 4.79
CA SER A 64 6.05 -11.25 5.60
C SER A 64 6.75 -12.38 4.87
N LYS A 65 7.39 -13.34 5.55
CA LYS A 65 8.11 -14.46 4.88
C LYS A 65 7.20 -15.60 4.38
N THR A 66 5.89 -15.44 4.47
CA THR A 66 4.94 -16.52 4.22
C THR A 66 4.32 -16.34 2.83
N GLU A 67 4.53 -17.32 1.95
CA GLU A 67 4.04 -17.23 0.55
C GLU A 67 2.50 -17.10 0.48
N SER A 68 1.78 -17.72 1.43
CA SER A 68 0.31 -17.66 1.52
C SER A 68 -0.26 -16.26 1.80
N THR A 69 0.58 -15.32 2.27
CA THR A 69 0.21 -13.92 2.46
C THR A 69 0.85 -13.02 1.41
N GLN A 70 2.12 -13.24 1.06
CA GLN A 70 2.84 -12.42 0.08
C GLN A 70 2.19 -12.43 -1.30
N ARG A 71 1.87 -13.62 -1.83
CA ARG A 71 1.38 -13.74 -3.20
C ARG A 71 -0.02 -13.13 -3.35
N PRO A 72 -1.00 -13.44 -2.48
CA PRO A 72 -2.34 -12.88 -2.63
C PRO A 72 -2.41 -11.37 -2.37
N VAL A 73 -1.64 -10.83 -1.42
CA VAL A 73 -1.60 -9.38 -1.18
C VAL A 73 -0.92 -8.64 -2.32
N GLY A 74 0.17 -9.18 -2.88
CA GLY A 74 0.86 -8.62 -4.03
C GLY A 74 -0.05 -8.52 -5.25
N LEU A 75 -0.74 -9.61 -5.60
CA LEU A 75 -1.69 -9.63 -6.72
C LEU A 75 -2.81 -8.61 -6.53
N SER A 76 -3.43 -8.59 -5.35
CA SER A 76 -4.53 -7.68 -5.04
C SER A 76 -4.10 -6.22 -5.11
N LEU A 77 -2.91 -5.89 -4.58
CA LEU A 77 -2.39 -4.54 -4.58
C LEU A 77 -1.99 -4.08 -5.98
N VAL A 78 -1.40 -4.96 -6.79
CA VAL A 78 -1.08 -4.68 -8.21
C VAL A 78 -2.34 -4.39 -9.00
N GLU A 79 -3.37 -5.25 -8.88
CA GLU A 79 -4.64 -5.08 -9.58
C GLU A 79 -5.33 -3.77 -9.17
N TYR A 80 -5.42 -3.52 -7.86
CA TYR A 80 -5.95 -2.28 -7.33
C TYR A 80 -5.19 -1.06 -7.89
N SER A 81 -3.86 -1.08 -7.85
CA SER A 81 -3.01 0.03 -8.31
C SER A 81 -3.17 0.31 -9.81
N LYS A 82 -3.33 -0.72 -10.64
CA LYS A 82 -3.58 -0.57 -12.08
C LYS A 82 -4.91 0.11 -12.37
N ASN A 83 -5.92 -0.14 -11.53
CA ASN A 83 -7.26 0.42 -11.65
C ASN A 83 -7.39 1.82 -11.04
N LEU A 84 -6.37 2.32 -10.32
CA LEU A 84 -6.39 3.68 -9.80
C LEU A 84 -6.31 4.72 -10.92
N PRO A 85 -7.00 5.86 -10.77
CA PRO A 85 -6.73 7.03 -11.58
C PRO A 85 -5.31 7.53 -11.31
N LEU A 86 -4.67 8.16 -12.30
CA LEU A 86 -3.32 8.70 -12.14
C LEU A 86 -3.32 9.85 -11.12
N VAL A 87 -4.21 10.83 -11.33
CA VAL A 87 -4.46 11.97 -10.44
C VAL A 87 -5.97 12.05 -10.22
N GLY A 88 -6.38 12.56 -9.05
CA GLY A 88 -7.77 12.93 -8.80
C GLY A 88 -8.33 13.81 -9.92
N GLY A 89 -9.54 13.49 -10.40
CA GLY A 89 -10.15 14.22 -11.51
C GLY A 89 -10.16 15.73 -11.26
N ALA A 90 -9.84 16.52 -12.29
CA ALA A 90 -9.69 17.98 -12.23
C ALA A 90 -10.93 18.77 -11.74
N HIS A 91 -12.04 18.08 -11.48
CA HIS A 91 -13.33 18.65 -11.06
C HIS A 91 -13.89 18.04 -9.77
N ALA A 92 -13.16 17.15 -9.08
CA ALA A 92 -13.62 16.55 -7.83
C ALA A 92 -13.13 17.38 -6.62
N GLN A 93 -14.03 17.70 -5.70
CA GLN A 93 -13.69 18.31 -4.41
C GLN A 93 -12.76 17.38 -3.62
N GLU A 94 -11.85 17.91 -2.78
CA GLU A 94 -10.86 17.11 -2.02
C GLU A 94 -11.46 15.96 -1.19
N ALA A 95 -12.73 16.08 -0.78
CA ALA A 95 -13.47 15.03 -0.08
C ALA A 95 -13.98 13.91 -0.99
N GLU A 96 -14.15 14.18 -2.29
CA GLU A 96 -14.54 13.25 -3.36
C GLU A 96 -13.34 12.78 -4.21
N MET A 97 -12.17 13.39 -4.00
CA MET A 97 -10.94 12.97 -4.64
C MET A 97 -10.59 11.57 -4.14
N GLY A 98 -11.01 10.58 -4.93
CA GLY A 98 -10.70 9.18 -4.73
C GLY A 98 -9.20 8.96 -4.58
N TYR A 99 -8.86 7.82 -3.97
CA TYR A 99 -7.47 7.41 -3.92
C TYR A 99 -6.92 7.27 -5.35
N ASN A 100 -5.66 7.64 -5.54
CA ASN A 100 -5.04 7.69 -6.87
C ASN A 100 -3.60 7.19 -6.80
N LEU A 101 -3.04 6.88 -7.96
CA LEU A 101 -1.72 6.24 -8.06
C LEU A 101 -0.60 7.13 -7.50
N VAL A 102 -0.68 8.45 -7.71
CA VAL A 102 0.27 9.41 -7.14
C VAL A 102 0.18 9.44 -5.62
N ALA A 103 -1.04 9.41 -5.06
CA ALA A 103 -1.25 9.36 -3.61
C ALA A 103 -0.70 8.06 -3.00
N LEU A 104 -0.93 6.90 -3.65
CA LEU A 104 -0.37 5.61 -3.23
C LEU A 104 1.16 5.66 -3.15
N ALA A 105 1.83 6.12 -4.22
CA ALA A 105 3.28 6.23 -4.24
C ALA A 105 3.80 7.16 -3.12
N ARG A 106 3.14 8.31 -2.92
CA ARG A 106 3.52 9.28 -1.89
C ARG A 106 3.33 8.75 -0.48
N ASP A 107 2.25 8.02 -0.21
CA ASP A 107 1.96 7.45 1.10
C ASP A 107 2.95 6.33 1.44
N LEU A 108 3.30 5.47 0.48
CA LEU A 108 4.35 4.46 0.65
C LEU A 108 5.70 5.11 0.98
N LEU A 109 6.09 6.14 0.24
CA LEU A 109 7.33 6.87 0.52
C LEU A 109 7.27 7.59 1.87
N ALA A 110 6.13 8.17 2.24
CA ALA A 110 5.94 8.79 3.55
C ALA A 110 6.10 7.78 4.67
N HIS A 111 5.58 6.56 4.49
CA HIS A 111 5.71 5.46 5.44
C HIS A 111 7.18 5.05 5.63
N ALA A 112 7.94 4.93 4.55
CA ALA A 112 9.38 4.67 4.62
C ALA A 112 10.16 5.83 5.25
N ARG A 113 9.88 7.08 4.88
CA ARG A 113 10.57 8.28 5.42
C ARG A 113 10.39 8.40 6.92
N ALA A 114 9.17 8.23 7.42
CA ALA A 114 8.86 8.32 8.85
C ALA A 114 9.63 7.28 9.68
N ASN A 115 10.07 6.19 9.06
CA ASN A 115 10.69 5.05 9.72
C ASN A 115 12.03 4.66 9.06
N PHE A 116 12.78 5.62 8.51
CA PHE A 116 13.91 5.34 7.60
C PHE A 116 15.04 4.49 8.21
N THR A 117 15.17 4.47 9.53
CA THR A 117 16.15 3.64 10.26
C THR A 117 15.63 2.24 10.59
N ALA A 118 14.32 2.00 10.49
CA ALA A 118 13.69 0.73 10.83
C ALA A 118 13.63 -0.17 9.60
N ASN A 119 14.57 -1.12 9.49
CA ASN A 119 14.58 -2.12 8.42
C ASN A 119 13.26 -2.90 8.33
N ALA A 120 12.61 -3.15 9.48
CA ALA A 120 11.30 -3.81 9.55
C ALA A 120 10.17 -3.03 8.84
N VAL A 121 10.36 -1.75 8.53
CA VAL A 121 9.42 -0.92 7.77
C VAL A 121 9.94 -0.64 6.38
N VAL A 122 11.19 -0.18 6.26
CA VAL A 122 11.77 0.23 4.97
C VAL A 122 11.87 -0.95 4.01
N VAL A 123 12.31 -2.13 4.46
CA VAL A 123 12.47 -3.30 3.58
C VAL A 123 11.12 -3.73 2.99
N PRO A 124 10.04 -3.92 3.77
CA PRO A 124 8.71 -4.18 3.22
C PRO A 124 8.19 -3.11 2.26
N VAL A 125 8.45 -1.82 2.51
CA VAL A 125 8.07 -0.75 1.57
C VAL A 125 8.81 -0.91 0.24
N LEU A 126 10.11 -1.17 0.26
CA LEU A 126 10.89 -1.39 -0.97
C LEU A 126 10.44 -2.65 -1.71
N GLN A 127 10.13 -3.72 -1.00
CA GLN A 127 9.52 -4.93 -1.58
C GLN A 127 8.17 -4.61 -2.24
N THR A 128 7.38 -3.74 -1.64
CA THR A 128 6.11 -3.25 -2.22
C THR A 128 6.35 -2.51 -3.53
N PHE A 129 7.34 -1.62 -3.57
CA PHE A 129 7.71 -0.95 -4.81
C PHE A 129 8.19 -1.93 -5.89
N ASN A 130 9.01 -2.94 -5.54
CA ASN A 130 9.46 -3.94 -6.50
C ASN A 130 8.28 -4.69 -7.12
N VAL A 131 7.34 -5.18 -6.31
CA VAL A 131 6.15 -5.90 -6.81
C VAL A 131 5.32 -5.01 -7.74
N LEU A 132 5.14 -3.73 -7.41
CA LEU A 132 4.40 -2.79 -8.24
C LEU A 132 5.14 -2.43 -9.54
N LEU A 133 6.47 -2.32 -9.50
CA LEU A 133 7.30 -2.03 -10.67
C LEU A 133 7.38 -3.23 -11.63
N GLU A 134 7.64 -4.43 -11.10
CA GLU A 134 7.71 -5.68 -11.87
C GLU A 134 6.40 -5.98 -12.61
N ALA A 135 5.27 -5.57 -12.04
CA ALA A 135 3.96 -5.77 -12.65
C ALA A 135 3.50 -4.59 -13.54
N ASP A 136 4.36 -3.62 -13.84
CA ASP A 136 4.03 -2.39 -14.58
C ASP A 136 2.91 -1.54 -13.95
N ALA A 137 2.59 -1.72 -12.67
CA ALA A 137 1.51 -1.00 -12.01
C ALA A 137 1.81 0.51 -11.87
N LEU A 138 3.09 0.89 -11.82
CA LEU A 138 3.55 2.28 -11.72
C LEU A 138 3.90 2.91 -13.07
N ARG A 139 3.64 2.25 -14.20
CA ARG A 139 4.05 2.70 -15.54
C ARG A 139 3.55 4.12 -15.88
N ARG A 140 2.34 4.46 -15.42
CA ARG A 140 1.68 5.76 -15.67
C ARG A 140 2.19 6.87 -14.75
N LEU A 141 2.90 6.53 -13.68
CA LEU A 141 3.31 7.49 -12.64
C LEU A 141 4.19 8.65 -13.17
N PRO A 142 5.11 8.46 -14.13
CA PRO A 142 5.89 9.56 -14.72
C PRO A 142 5.07 10.54 -15.57
N GLU A 143 3.83 10.21 -15.95
CA GLU A 143 2.98 11.09 -16.76
C GLU A 143 2.49 12.33 -15.97
N ASP A 144 2.55 12.28 -14.63
CA ASP A 144 2.28 13.41 -13.74
C ASP A 144 3.57 13.88 -13.04
N PRO A 145 3.85 15.20 -12.98
CA PRO A 145 5.06 15.73 -12.33
C PRO A 145 5.23 15.35 -10.86
N LYS A 146 4.14 15.17 -10.09
CA LYS A 146 4.22 14.73 -8.68
C LYS A 146 4.51 13.23 -8.61
N GLY A 147 4.02 12.46 -9.58
CA GLY A 147 4.38 11.06 -9.74
C GLY A 147 5.86 10.88 -10.12
N GLU A 148 6.37 11.63 -11.09
CA GLU A 148 7.79 11.64 -11.46
C GLU A 148 8.68 11.97 -10.25
N LYS A 149 8.33 13.02 -9.49
CA LYS A 149 9.03 13.38 -8.26
C LYS A 149 9.04 12.24 -7.22
N SER A 150 7.96 11.45 -7.14
CA SER A 150 7.91 10.29 -6.25
C SER A 150 8.89 9.20 -6.66
N LEU A 151 9.06 8.96 -7.98
CA LEU A 151 10.07 8.02 -8.49
C LEU A 151 11.50 8.51 -8.26
N GLN A 152 11.76 9.81 -8.46
CA GLN A 152 13.06 10.42 -8.13
C GLN A 152 13.39 10.28 -6.63
N GLU A 153 12.37 10.45 -5.78
CA GLU A 153 12.53 10.27 -4.34
C GLU A 153 12.78 8.82 -3.95
N LEU A 154 12.05 7.87 -4.55
CA LEU A 154 12.32 6.44 -4.39
C LEU A 154 13.77 6.11 -4.77
N LEU A 155 14.24 6.63 -5.91
CA LEU A 155 15.61 6.46 -6.37
C LEU A 155 16.62 7.02 -5.36
N SER A 156 16.35 8.20 -4.81
CA SER A 156 17.19 8.80 -3.77
C SER A 156 17.25 7.90 -2.52
N ILE A 157 16.12 7.36 -2.07
CA ILE A 157 16.05 6.46 -0.91
C ILE A 157 16.90 5.21 -1.12
N VAL A 158 16.76 4.53 -2.26
CA VAL A 158 17.46 3.26 -2.53
C VAL A 158 18.96 3.45 -2.79
N THR A 159 19.36 4.58 -3.36
CA THR A 159 20.77 4.84 -3.71
C THR A 159 21.58 5.50 -2.58
N ARG A 160 20.92 6.14 -1.60
CA ARG A 160 21.57 6.95 -0.56
C ARG A 160 22.70 6.24 0.20
N ASN A 161 22.57 4.93 0.43
CA ASN A 161 23.54 4.16 1.20
C ASN A 161 24.47 3.29 0.33
N VAL A 162 24.33 3.31 -0.99
CA VAL A 162 25.16 2.51 -1.91
C VAL A 162 26.63 2.91 -1.79
N SER A 163 26.93 4.20 -1.63
CA SER A 163 28.29 4.71 -1.43
C SER A 163 28.96 4.20 -0.14
N ARG A 164 28.18 3.72 0.84
CA ARG A 164 28.70 3.11 2.07
C ARG A 164 29.07 1.64 1.90
N LEU A 165 28.65 1.01 0.80
CA LEU A 165 29.02 -0.37 0.47
C LEU A 165 30.46 -0.39 -0.08
N LYS A 166 31.43 -0.51 0.82
CA LYS A 166 32.87 -0.41 0.49
C LYS A 166 33.41 -1.55 -0.38
N SER A 167 32.68 -2.66 -0.53
CA SER A 167 33.11 -3.77 -1.38
C SER A 167 31.92 -4.68 -1.73
N ILE A 168 31.51 -4.62 -2.99
CA ILE A 168 30.51 -5.54 -3.57
C ILE A 168 31.00 -6.99 -3.52
N GLN A 169 32.32 -7.18 -3.69
CA GLN A 169 32.95 -8.50 -3.64
C GLN A 169 32.78 -9.17 -2.27
N ARG A 170 32.91 -8.40 -1.18
CA ARG A 170 32.62 -8.90 0.17
C ARG A 170 31.16 -9.33 0.36
N ILE A 171 30.20 -8.63 -0.26
CA ILE A 171 28.78 -9.00 -0.22
C ILE A 171 28.57 -10.34 -0.94
N HIS A 172 29.13 -10.48 -2.15
CA HIS A 172 29.03 -11.73 -2.90
C HIS A 172 29.67 -12.92 -2.18
N GLU A 173 30.85 -12.76 -1.58
CA GLU A 173 31.48 -13.86 -0.82
C GLU A 173 30.69 -14.23 0.44
N SER A 174 30.06 -13.26 1.12
CA SER A 174 29.16 -13.56 2.26
C SER A 174 27.86 -14.27 1.86
N MET A 175 27.42 -14.18 0.61
CA MET A 175 26.23 -14.91 0.11
C MET A 175 26.53 -16.36 -0.28
N LYS A 176 27.80 -16.75 -0.38
CA LYS A 176 28.24 -18.11 -0.73
C LYS A 176 28.45 -19.01 0.48
N MET A 177 28.56 -18.43 1.68
CA MET A 177 28.64 -19.16 2.95
C MET A 177 27.25 -19.61 3.38
#